data_AF-A0A4V2SAG4-F1
#
_entry.id   AF-A0A4V2SAG4-F1
#
_cell.length_a   1.000
_cell.length_b   1.000
_cell.length_c   1.000
_cell.angle_alpha   90.00
_cell.angle_beta   90.00
_cell.angle_gamma   90.00
#
_symmetry.space_group_name_H-M   'P 1'
#
loop_
_entity.id
_entity.type
_entity.pdbx_description
1 polymer ?
#
loop_
_entity_poly.entity_id
_entity_poly.type
_entity_poly.pdbx_seq_one_letter_code
_entity_poly.pdbx_strand_id
1 'polypeptide(L)'
;MCPQIDHAPPRDDGTRPVDLRRYANPLDALAADHYRQRLMLAELERLAASAGRDTAQAAALLTHMETELPVHTLDEDQDLFPLLRRRAAPEDRMDHLLAQLDAEHDAVRPQAAEVRGILRAILAGETPRDLAALRGFASAYRRHMILENAVLLPLARARLTRADLADLRNRMAARRGLDLTPGTANAR
;
A
#
# COMPACT_ATOMS: atom_id res chain seq x y z
N MET A 1 10.05 27.03 1.32
CA MET A 1 8.61 26.75 1.53
C MET A 1 8.28 25.47 0.78
N CYS A 2 8.05 24.36 1.48
CA CYS A 2 7.58 23.13 0.85
C CYS A 2 6.17 23.38 0.30
N PRO A 3 5.92 23.19 -1.00
CA PRO A 3 4.62 23.45 -1.57
C PRO A 3 3.72 22.24 -1.31
N GLN A 4 3.17 22.14 -0.10
CA GLN A 4 2.11 21.17 0.19
C GLN A 4 0.86 21.55 -0.61
N ILE A 5 0.10 20.55 -1.05
CA ILE A 5 -1.27 20.76 -1.52
C ILE A 5 -2.09 20.95 -0.23
N ASP A 6 -2.48 22.19 0.09
CA ASP A 6 -3.05 22.65 1.37
C ASP A 6 -4.48 22.13 1.67
N HIS A 7 -4.79 20.89 1.31
CA HIS A 7 -6.07 20.27 1.64
C HIS A 7 -5.85 19.07 2.56
N ALA A 8 -6.55 19.07 3.69
CA ALA A 8 -6.59 17.93 4.58
C ALA A 8 -7.09 16.71 3.78
N PRO A 9 -6.46 15.53 3.93
CA PRO A 9 -6.87 14.34 3.20
C PRO A 9 -8.30 13.94 3.58
N PRO A 10 -9.06 13.33 2.65
CA PRO A 10 -10.40 12.85 2.95
C PRO A 10 -10.33 11.81 4.08
N ARG A 11 -11.40 11.74 4.88
CA ARG A 11 -11.55 10.65 5.84
C ARG A 11 -11.81 9.34 5.09
N ASP A 12 -11.02 8.33 5.43
CA ASP A 12 -11.18 6.95 4.97
C ASP A 12 -11.29 6.04 6.19
N ASP A 13 -12.28 5.14 6.19
CA ASP A 13 -12.49 4.17 7.25
C ASP A 13 -11.76 2.84 6.98
N GLY A 14 -11.08 2.73 5.83
CA GLY A 14 -10.28 1.59 5.41
C GLY A 14 -11.12 0.37 5.00
N THR A 15 -12.46 0.49 4.96
CA THR A 15 -13.36 -0.63 4.66
C THR A 15 -13.45 -0.95 3.18
N ARG A 16 -13.10 0.01 2.31
CA ARG A 16 -13.13 -0.12 0.84
C ARG A 16 -11.76 0.19 0.23
N PRO A 17 -11.49 -0.30 -0.99
CA PRO A 17 -10.29 0.12 -1.73
C PRO A 17 -10.21 1.64 -1.84
N VAL A 18 -8.99 2.18 -1.74
CA VAL A 18 -8.75 3.63 -1.81
C VAL A 18 -9.10 4.13 -3.21
N ASP A 19 -10.05 5.08 -3.26
CA ASP A 19 -10.37 5.78 -4.50
C ASP A 19 -9.41 6.96 -4.68
N LEU A 20 -8.38 6.76 -5.51
CA LEU A 20 -7.36 7.76 -5.82
C LEU A 20 -7.94 9.11 -6.27
N ARG A 21 -9.12 9.13 -6.90
CA ARG A 21 -9.78 10.38 -7.35
C ARG A 21 -10.15 11.31 -6.19
N ARG A 22 -10.25 10.78 -4.96
CA ARG A 22 -10.54 11.55 -3.75
C ARG A 22 -9.31 12.26 -3.17
N TYR A 23 -8.11 11.94 -3.68
CA TYR A 23 -6.85 12.43 -3.13
C TYR A 23 -6.14 13.35 -4.11
N ALA A 24 -6.06 14.64 -3.77
CA ALA A 24 -5.29 15.60 -4.56
C ALA A 24 -3.77 15.30 -4.49
N ASN A 25 -3.29 14.84 -3.33
CA ASN A 25 -1.90 14.47 -3.07
C ASN A 25 -1.76 12.93 -3.05
N PRO A 26 -0.91 12.33 -3.91
CA PRO A 26 -0.74 10.88 -3.97
C PRO A 26 -0.14 10.29 -2.69
N LEU A 27 0.67 11.05 -1.93
CA LEU A 27 1.24 10.55 -0.67
C LEU A 27 0.18 10.33 0.41
N ASP A 28 -0.95 11.04 0.31
CA ASP A 28 -2.07 10.84 1.22
C ASP A 28 -2.93 9.65 0.79
N ALA A 29 -2.97 9.32 -0.51
CA ALA A 29 -3.56 8.08 -0.99
C ALA A 29 -2.75 6.85 -0.54
N LEU A 30 -1.42 6.90 -0.63
CA LEU A 30 -0.54 5.84 -0.11
C LEU A 30 -0.70 5.67 1.41
N ALA A 31 -0.79 6.76 2.17
CA ALA A 31 -1.07 6.68 3.60
C ALA A 31 -2.46 6.07 3.90
N ALA A 32 -3.46 6.30 3.05
CA ALA A 32 -4.76 5.66 3.16
C ALA A 32 -4.69 4.16 2.82
N ASP A 33 -3.90 3.77 1.82
CA ASP A 33 -3.61 2.37 1.50
C ASP A 33 -2.97 1.68 2.71
N HIS A 34 -1.97 2.30 3.36
CA HIS A 34 -1.36 1.78 4.58
C HIS A 34 -2.38 1.59 5.72
N TYR A 35 -3.31 2.53 5.89
CA TYR A 35 -4.35 2.39 6.90
C TYR A 35 -5.23 1.16 6.63
N ARG A 36 -5.64 0.95 5.37
CA ARG A 36 -6.40 -0.22 4.96
C ARG A 36 -5.60 -1.51 5.11
N GLN A 37 -4.34 -1.52 4.68
CA GLN A 37 -3.44 -2.67 4.86
C GLN A 37 -3.31 -3.04 6.34
N ARG A 38 -3.16 -2.07 7.25
CA ARG A 38 -3.14 -2.33 8.70
C ARG A 38 -4.39 -3.08 9.18
N LEU A 39 -5.57 -2.72 8.69
CA LEU A 39 -6.81 -3.44 9.00
C LEU A 39 -6.77 -4.87 8.46
N MET A 40 -6.30 -5.04 7.22
CA MET A 40 -6.11 -6.36 6.59
C MET A 40 -5.14 -7.25 7.39
N LEU A 41 -4.00 -6.72 7.86
CA LEU A 41 -3.06 -7.48 8.69
C LEU A 41 -3.71 -7.94 10.01
N ALA A 42 -4.58 -7.11 10.61
CA ALA A 42 -5.33 -7.49 11.80
C ALA A 42 -6.38 -8.57 11.50
N GLU A 43 -7.00 -8.55 10.32
CA GLU A 43 -7.90 -9.62 9.86
C GLU A 43 -7.15 -10.93 9.61
N LEU A 44 -5.93 -10.92 9.05
CA LEU A 44 -5.11 -12.13 8.92
C LEU A 44 -4.83 -12.78 10.27
N GLU A 45 -4.50 -11.97 11.29
CA GLU A 45 -4.27 -12.45 12.65
C GLU A 45 -5.54 -13.05 13.27
N ARG A 46 -6.70 -12.43 13.04
CA ARG A 46 -8.01 -12.96 13.46
C ARG A 46 -8.35 -14.27 12.77
N LEU A 47 -8.14 -14.37 11.45
CA LEU A 47 -8.37 -15.60 10.70
C LEU A 47 -7.48 -16.74 11.21
N ALA A 48 -6.22 -16.44 11.52
CA ALA A 48 -5.31 -17.41 12.12
C ALA A 48 -5.80 -17.88 13.51
N ALA A 49 -6.33 -16.96 14.34
CA ALA A 49 -6.88 -17.28 15.65
C ALA A 49 -8.19 -18.09 15.58
N SER A 50 -8.99 -17.90 14.52
CA SER A 50 -10.23 -18.66 14.28
C SER A 50 -9.99 -20.00 13.57
N ALA A 51 -8.74 -20.43 13.42
CA ALA A 51 -8.34 -21.63 12.69
C ALA A 51 -8.82 -21.66 11.22
N GLY A 52 -8.91 -20.49 10.57
CA GLY A 52 -9.31 -20.41 9.16
C GLY A 52 -10.79 -20.71 8.90
N ARG A 53 -11.66 -20.65 9.92
CA ARG A 53 -13.08 -21.04 9.77
C ARG A 53 -13.96 -20.01 9.07
N ASP A 54 -13.52 -18.77 8.96
CA ASP A 54 -14.31 -17.69 8.34
C ASP A 54 -13.95 -17.55 6.85
N THR A 55 -14.76 -18.17 5.99
CA THR A 55 -14.55 -18.16 4.54
C THR A 55 -14.86 -16.81 3.91
N ALA A 56 -15.77 -16.02 4.49
CA ALA A 56 -16.08 -14.67 4.00
C ALA A 56 -14.89 -13.73 4.26
N GLN A 57 -14.30 -13.81 5.46
CA GLN A 57 -13.07 -13.12 5.80
C GLN A 57 -11.92 -13.56 4.89
N ALA A 58 -11.74 -14.86 4.66
CA ALA A 58 -10.70 -15.38 3.77
C ALA A 58 -10.85 -14.88 2.32
N ALA A 59 -12.06 -14.77 1.80
CA ALA A 59 -12.33 -14.26 0.45
C ALA A 59 -11.99 -12.77 0.32
N ALA A 60 -12.36 -11.95 1.32
CA ALA A 60 -12.02 -10.54 1.34
C ALA A 60 -10.51 -10.30 1.44
N LEU A 61 -9.83 -11.06 2.31
CA LEU A 61 -8.37 -11.05 2.43
C LEU A 61 -7.68 -11.44 1.12
N LEU A 62 -8.14 -12.52 0.46
CA LEU A 62 -7.56 -12.98 -0.79
C LEU A 62 -7.70 -11.91 -1.88
N THR A 63 -8.88 -11.31 -2.00
CA THR A 63 -9.14 -10.22 -2.95
C THR A 63 -8.17 -9.06 -2.72
N HIS A 64 -7.98 -8.62 -1.47
CA HIS A 64 -7.04 -7.55 -1.15
C HIS A 64 -5.61 -7.92 -1.54
N MET A 65 -5.17 -9.13 -1.22
CA MET A 65 -3.81 -9.61 -1.52
C MET A 65 -3.53 -9.81 -3.01
N GLU A 66 -4.57 -10.04 -3.81
CA GLU A 66 -4.43 -10.26 -5.26
C GLU A 66 -4.60 -8.98 -6.08
N THR A 67 -5.38 -8.02 -5.59
CA THR A 67 -5.79 -6.85 -6.41
C THR A 67 -5.30 -5.51 -5.87
N GLU A 68 -5.13 -5.35 -4.56
CA GLU A 68 -4.81 -4.07 -3.94
C GLU A 68 -3.32 -4.01 -3.56
N LEU A 69 -2.86 -4.98 -2.78
CA LEU A 69 -1.48 -5.04 -2.29
C LEU A 69 -0.44 -5.00 -3.43
N PRO A 70 -0.57 -5.77 -4.54
CA PRO A 70 0.42 -5.73 -5.61
C PRO A 70 0.47 -4.39 -6.32
N VAL A 71 -0.69 -3.72 -6.49
CA VAL A 71 -0.76 -2.41 -7.16
C VAL A 71 -0.09 -1.34 -6.30
N HIS A 72 -0.30 -1.37 -4.99
CA HIS A 72 0.36 -0.48 -4.05
C HIS A 72 1.89 -0.65 -4.06
N THR A 73 2.38 -1.88 -3.92
CA THR A 73 3.84 -2.15 -3.99
C THR A 73 4.44 -1.67 -5.32
N LEU A 74 3.70 -1.76 -6.43
CA LEU A 74 4.16 -1.24 -7.72
C LEU A 74 4.23 0.30 -7.76
N ASP A 75 3.29 1.01 -7.11
CA ASP A 75 3.34 2.47 -6.99
C ASP A 75 4.57 2.92 -6.19
N GLU A 76 5.02 2.09 -5.24
CA GLU A 76 6.23 2.35 -4.46
C GLU A 76 7.50 2.02 -5.24
N ASP A 77 7.66 0.75 -5.64
CA ASP A 77 8.86 0.21 -6.26
C ASP A 77 9.19 0.90 -7.59
N GLN A 78 8.17 1.14 -8.42
CA GLN A 78 8.38 1.63 -9.79
C GLN A 78 8.34 3.15 -9.90
N ASP A 79 7.65 3.83 -8.98
CA ASP A 79 7.37 5.25 -9.10
C ASP A 79 7.91 6.06 -7.92
N LEU A 80 7.43 5.82 -6.68
CA LEU A 80 7.82 6.62 -5.52
C LEU A 80 9.31 6.48 -5.18
N PHE A 81 9.83 5.26 -5.04
CA PHE A 81 11.22 5.05 -4.61
C PHE A 81 12.23 5.61 -5.63
N PRO A 82 12.10 5.34 -6.95
CA PRO A 82 13.00 5.95 -7.95
C PRO A 82 12.90 7.48 -7.97
N LEU A 83 11.71 8.03 -7.73
CA LEU A 83 11.51 9.48 -7.66
C LEU A 83 12.21 10.08 -6.42
N LEU A 84 12.14 9.42 -5.27
CA LEU A 84 12.84 9.85 -4.06
C LEU A 84 14.36 9.79 -4.19
N ARG A 85 14.91 8.75 -4.85
CA ARG A 85 16.35 8.69 -5.17
C ARG A 85 16.83 9.94 -5.91
N ARG A 86 16.03 10.45 -6.85
CA ARG A 86 16.38 11.64 -7.64
C ARG A 86 16.26 12.95 -6.84
N ARG A 87 15.43 12.98 -5.79
CA ARG A 87 15.13 14.19 -5.02
C ARG A 87 15.82 14.25 -3.66
N ALA A 88 16.43 13.15 -3.22
CA ALA A 88 17.14 13.06 -1.96
C ALA A 88 18.34 14.00 -1.91
N ALA A 89 18.50 14.66 -0.78
CA ALA A 89 19.73 15.34 -0.44
C ALA A 89 20.68 14.36 0.30
N PRO A 90 22.01 14.55 0.25
CA PRO A 90 22.96 13.64 0.91
C PRO A 90 22.68 13.41 2.40
N GLU A 91 22.20 14.44 3.11
CA GLU A 91 21.86 14.37 4.54
C GLU A 91 20.65 13.47 4.86
N ASP A 92 19.80 13.17 3.88
CA ASP A 92 18.60 12.35 4.09
C ASP A 92 18.92 10.86 4.31
N ARG A 93 20.14 10.42 3.92
CA ARG A 93 20.54 9.01 3.89
C ARG A 93 19.54 8.11 3.15
N MET A 94 18.89 8.66 2.12
CA MET A 94 17.78 8.03 1.40
C MET A 94 18.17 6.69 0.77
N ASP A 95 19.39 6.56 0.24
CA ASP A 95 19.82 5.34 -0.44
C ASP A 95 19.79 4.11 0.48
N HIS A 96 20.20 4.28 1.75
CA HIS A 96 20.14 3.19 2.72
C HIS A 96 18.70 2.83 3.08
N LEU A 97 17.84 3.84 3.29
CA LEU A 97 16.43 3.63 3.58
C LEU A 97 15.73 2.88 2.44
N LEU A 98 15.92 3.31 1.20
CA LEU A 98 15.30 2.70 0.04
C LEU A 98 15.85 1.30 -0.25
N ALA A 99 17.15 1.07 -0.06
CA ALA A 99 17.72 -0.27 -0.18
C ALA A 99 17.16 -1.24 0.87
N GLN A 100 16.90 -0.75 2.10
CA GLN A 100 16.24 -1.54 3.13
C GLN A 100 14.79 -1.88 2.73
N LEU A 101 14.01 -0.90 2.29
CA LEU A 101 12.61 -1.11 1.88
C LEU A 101 12.49 -2.06 0.69
N ASP A 102 13.34 -1.92 -0.34
CA ASP A 102 13.40 -2.85 -1.47
C ASP A 102 13.68 -4.29 -0.99
N ALA A 103 14.66 -4.47 -0.11
CA ALA A 103 15.00 -5.78 0.44
C ALA A 103 13.86 -6.36 1.30
N GLU A 104 13.13 -5.52 2.04
CA GLU A 104 11.95 -5.93 2.80
C GLU A 104 10.82 -6.38 1.86
N HIS A 105 10.56 -5.66 0.76
CA HIS A 105 9.61 -6.06 -0.28
C HIS A 105 9.95 -7.43 -0.87
N ASP A 106 11.22 -7.66 -1.22
CA ASP A 106 11.66 -8.96 -1.75
C ASP A 106 11.55 -10.09 -0.71
N ALA A 107 11.81 -9.80 0.56
CA ALA A 107 11.66 -10.78 1.64
C ALA A 107 10.21 -11.16 1.92
N VAL A 108 9.25 -10.23 1.81
CA VAL A 108 7.82 -10.51 2.05
C VAL A 108 7.11 -11.09 0.83
N ARG A 109 7.66 -10.95 -0.38
CA ARG A 109 7.08 -11.50 -1.62
C ARG A 109 6.78 -13.00 -1.57
N PRO A 110 7.69 -13.90 -1.15
CA PRO A 110 7.37 -15.32 -1.00
C PRO A 110 6.34 -15.58 0.11
N GLN A 111 6.39 -14.83 1.22
CA GLN A 111 5.41 -14.94 2.31
C GLN A 111 4.00 -14.56 1.84
N ALA A 112 3.87 -13.50 1.03
CA ALA A 112 2.60 -13.12 0.43
C ALA A 112 2.05 -14.23 -0.48
N ALA A 113 2.90 -14.95 -1.21
CA ALA A 113 2.48 -16.09 -2.04
C ALA A 113 1.98 -17.27 -1.19
N GLU A 114 2.66 -17.56 -0.09
CA GLU A 114 2.23 -18.56 0.88
C GLU A 114 0.88 -18.22 1.51
N VAL A 115 0.69 -16.98 1.97
CA VAL A 115 -0.58 -16.52 2.52
C VAL A 115 -1.72 -16.66 1.51
N ARG A 116 -1.52 -16.27 0.23
CA ARG A 116 -2.54 -16.50 -0.82
C ARG A 116 -2.87 -17.98 -0.98
N GLY A 117 -1.88 -18.87 -0.89
CA GLY A 117 -2.09 -20.32 -0.92
C GLY A 117 -2.97 -20.80 0.23
N ILE A 118 -2.70 -20.34 1.44
CA ILE A 118 -3.49 -20.65 2.65
C ILE A 118 -4.94 -20.18 2.50
N LEU A 119 -5.14 -18.94 2.04
CA LEU A 119 -6.47 -18.37 1.84
C LEU A 119 -7.27 -19.16 0.79
N ARG A 120 -6.65 -19.56 -0.32
CA ARG A 120 -7.30 -20.41 -1.34
C ARG A 120 -7.66 -21.79 -0.81
N ALA A 121 -6.80 -22.40 0.01
CA ALA A 121 -7.10 -23.69 0.64
C ALA A 121 -8.33 -23.59 1.58
N ILE A 122 -8.41 -22.53 2.39
CA ILE A 122 -9.60 -22.25 3.23
C ILE A 122 -10.87 -22.15 2.38
N LEU A 123 -10.81 -21.41 1.26
CA LEU A 123 -11.95 -21.23 0.36
C LEU A 123 -12.35 -22.50 -0.37
N ALA A 124 -11.40 -23.42 -0.60
CA ALA A 124 -11.67 -24.74 -1.15
C ALA A 124 -12.24 -25.74 -0.13
N GLY A 125 -12.39 -25.34 1.14
CA GLY A 125 -12.80 -26.24 2.23
C GLY A 125 -11.71 -27.22 2.65
N GLU A 126 -10.46 -26.99 2.23
CA GLU A 126 -9.31 -27.78 2.64
C GLU A 126 -8.83 -27.37 4.03
N THR A 127 -8.10 -28.26 4.69
CA THR A 127 -7.43 -27.89 5.95
C THR A 127 -6.18 -27.06 5.61
N PRO A 128 -6.13 -25.75 5.96
CA PRO A 128 -4.97 -24.93 5.66
C PRO A 128 -3.73 -25.45 6.37
N ARG A 129 -2.63 -25.54 5.63
CA ARG A 129 -1.31 -25.82 6.20
C ARG A 129 -0.73 -24.53 6.77
N ASP A 130 -0.19 -24.61 7.97
CA ASP A 130 0.56 -23.54 8.64
C ASP A 130 -0.12 -22.17 8.73
N LEU A 131 -1.18 -22.08 9.54
CA LEU A 131 -1.81 -20.80 9.88
C LEU A 131 -0.87 -19.83 10.61
N ALA A 132 0.30 -20.28 11.12
CA ALA A 132 1.27 -19.37 11.72
C ALA A 132 1.92 -18.45 10.67
N ALA A 133 2.00 -18.88 9.40
CA ALA A 133 2.47 -18.05 8.30
C ALA A 133 1.64 -16.76 8.12
N LEU A 134 0.32 -16.80 8.38
CA LEU A 134 -0.54 -15.60 8.36
C LEU A 134 -0.06 -14.54 9.36
N ARG A 135 0.30 -14.97 10.58
CA ARG A 135 0.81 -14.09 11.65
C ARG A 135 2.24 -13.62 11.34
N GLY A 136 3.07 -14.50 10.78
CA GLY A 136 4.42 -14.19 10.34
C GLY A 136 4.44 -13.05 9.32
N PHE A 137 3.64 -13.19 8.26
CA PHE A 137 3.46 -12.15 7.24
C PHE A 137 2.91 -10.85 7.85
N ALA A 138 1.86 -10.93 8.67
CA ALA A 138 1.27 -9.76 9.32
C ALA A 138 2.29 -8.98 10.19
N SER A 139 3.15 -9.69 10.91
CA SER A 139 4.22 -9.10 11.70
C SER A 139 5.30 -8.42 10.85
N ALA A 140 5.75 -9.08 9.78
CA ALA A 140 6.76 -8.54 8.88
C ALA A 140 6.27 -7.30 8.14
N TYR A 141 5.10 -7.38 7.50
CA TYR A 141 4.53 -6.28 6.72
C TYR A 141 4.19 -5.07 7.61
N ARG A 142 3.79 -5.29 8.88
CA ARG A 142 3.55 -4.20 9.83
C ARG A 142 4.82 -3.43 10.17
N ARG A 143 5.96 -4.09 10.32
CA ARG A 143 7.25 -3.42 10.60
C ARG A 143 7.70 -2.58 9.40
N HIS A 144 7.58 -3.14 8.21
CA HIS A 144 7.85 -2.47 6.95
C HIS A 144 7.03 -1.17 6.82
N MET A 145 5.71 -1.28 6.95
CA MET A 145 4.79 -0.15 6.87
C MET A 145 5.01 0.92 7.96
N ILE A 146 5.54 0.55 9.14
CA ILE A 146 5.93 1.53 10.17
C ILE A 146 7.07 2.41 9.67
N LEU A 147 8.08 1.82 9.04
CA LEU A 147 9.22 2.55 8.51
C LEU A 147 8.78 3.53 7.41
N GLU A 148 7.90 3.09 6.51
CA GLU A 148 7.37 3.94 5.45
C GLU A 148 6.58 5.12 5.99
N ASN A 149 5.64 4.87 6.91
CA ASN A 149 4.81 5.93 7.48
C ASN A 149 5.60 6.90 8.36
N ALA A 150 6.55 6.40 9.15
CA ALA A 150 7.28 7.22 10.12
C ALA A 150 8.47 7.97 9.50
N VAL A 151 9.03 7.47 8.40
CA VAL A 151 10.28 8.01 7.83
C VAL A 151 10.11 8.34 6.35
N LEU A 152 9.73 7.37 5.51
CA LEU A 152 9.69 7.56 4.06
C LEU A 152 8.70 8.65 3.63
N LEU A 153 7.44 8.54 4.03
CA LEU A 153 6.40 9.48 3.61
C LEU A 153 6.64 10.92 4.13
N PRO A 154 7.13 11.15 5.37
CA PRO A 154 7.59 12.47 5.79
C PRO A 154 8.72 13.04 4.92
N LEU A 155 9.74 12.24 4.60
CA LEU A 155 10.82 12.66 3.70
C LEU A 155 10.30 12.97 2.30
N ALA A 156 9.37 12.15 1.78
CA ALA A 156 8.72 12.39 0.50
C ALA A 156 7.98 13.74 0.49
N ARG A 157 7.24 14.07 1.55
CA ARG A 157 6.59 15.38 1.69
C ARG A 157 7.58 16.54 1.75
N ALA A 158 8.77 16.32 2.31
CA ALA A 158 9.81 17.34 2.41
C ALA A 158 10.57 17.57 1.09
N ARG A 159 10.71 16.54 0.25
CA ARG A 159 11.58 16.57 -0.94
C ARG A 159 10.84 16.64 -2.28
N LEU A 160 9.62 16.10 -2.37
CA LEU A 160 8.89 16.08 -3.63
C LEU A 160 8.27 17.45 -3.93
N THR A 161 8.45 17.89 -5.18
CA THR A 161 7.85 19.11 -5.71
C THR A 161 6.41 18.86 -6.15
N ARG A 162 5.63 19.92 -6.41
CA ARG A 162 4.28 19.78 -6.99
C ARG A 162 4.27 19.01 -8.31
N ALA A 163 5.30 19.20 -9.15
CA ALA A 163 5.42 18.50 -10.42
C ALA A 163 5.65 17.00 -10.22
N ASP A 164 6.49 16.63 -9.25
CA ASP A 164 6.73 15.23 -8.89
C ASP A 164 5.45 14.55 -8.38
N LEU A 165 4.72 15.22 -7.49
CA LEU A 165 3.46 14.71 -6.95
C LEU A 165 2.39 14.57 -8.04
N ALA A 166 2.34 15.49 -9.01
CA ALA A 166 1.42 15.38 -10.13
C ALA A 166 1.77 14.19 -11.04
N ASP A 167 3.05 14.00 -11.37
CA ASP A 167 3.52 12.86 -12.18
C ASP A 167 3.24 11.53 -11.47
N LEU A 168 3.59 11.42 -10.19
CA LEU A 168 3.33 10.23 -9.37
C LEU A 168 1.83 9.89 -9.36
N ARG A 169 0.97 10.89 -9.09
CA ARG A 169 -0.49 10.68 -9.09
C ARG A 169 -1.02 10.18 -10.44
N ASN A 170 -0.51 10.73 -11.54
CA ASN A 170 -0.92 10.31 -12.88
C ASN A 170 -0.48 8.86 -13.19
N ARG A 171 0.71 8.44 -12.76
CA ARG A 171 1.18 7.06 -12.92
C ARG A 171 0.36 6.08 -12.09
N MET A 172 0.10 6.41 -10.83
CA MET A 172 -0.78 5.63 -9.95
C MET A 172 -2.19 5.46 -10.55
N ALA A 173 -2.71 6.53 -11.17
CA ALA A 173 -4.01 6.51 -11.84
C ALA A 173 -4.01 5.67 -13.11
N ALA A 174 -3.00 5.82 -13.96
CA ALA A 174 -2.85 5.04 -15.19
C ALA A 174 -2.76 3.54 -14.88
N ARG A 175 -2.05 3.15 -13.81
CA ARG A 175 -1.97 1.76 -13.33
C ARG A 175 -3.34 1.18 -12.97
N ARG A 176 -4.28 2.04 -12.56
CA ARG A 176 -5.66 1.71 -12.21
C ARG A 176 -6.67 1.96 -13.35
N GLY A 177 -6.20 2.35 -14.55
CA GLY A 177 -7.07 2.70 -15.68
C GLY A 177 -7.96 3.93 -15.43
N LEU A 178 -7.55 4.80 -14.50
CA LEU A 178 -8.31 6.00 -14.13
C LEU A 178 -7.90 7.19 -15.00
N ASP A 179 -8.89 7.90 -15.52
CA ASP A 179 -8.69 9.22 -16.11
C ASP A 179 -8.85 10.30 -15.02
N LEU A 180 -7.75 10.98 -14.70
CA LEU A 180 -7.73 12.10 -13.75
C LEU A 180 -7.83 13.46 -14.44
N THR A 181 -8.03 13.50 -15.75
CA THR A 181 -8.35 14.77 -16.40
C THR A 181 -9.62 15.32 -15.76
N PRO A 182 -9.65 16.61 -15.36
CA PRO A 182 -10.90 17.23 -14.95
C PRO A 182 -11.82 17.14 -16.17
N GLY A 183 -12.84 16.29 -16.09
CA GLY A 183 -13.87 16.26 -17.11
C GLY A 183 -14.37 17.68 -17.30
N THR A 184 -14.42 18.16 -18.53
CA THR A 184 -15.11 19.41 -18.87
C THR A 184 -16.52 19.29 -18.31
N ALA A 185 -16.76 19.92 -17.16
CA ALA A 185 -18.09 20.00 -16.57
C ALA A 185 -18.95 20.70 -17.63
N ASN A 186 -19.78 19.91 -18.27
CA ASN A 186 -20.65 20.37 -19.33
C ASN A 186 -21.64 21.36 -18.66
N ALA A 187 -21.49 22.64 -18.99
CA ALA A 187 -22.47 23.65 -18.65
C ALA A 187 -23.83 23.18 -19.19
N ARG A 188 -24.79 22.99 -18.29
CA ARG A 188 -26.22 22.94 -18.61
C ARG A 188 -26.90 24.05 -17.84
#